data_AF-A0A9E2YKM8-F1
#
_entry.id   AF-A0A9E2YKM8-F1
#
_cell.length_a   1.000
_cell.length_b   1.000
_cell.length_c   1.000
_cell.angle_alpha   90.00
_cell.angle_beta   90.00
_cell.angle_gamma   90.00
#
_symmetry.space_group_name_H-M   'P 1'
#
loop_
_entity.id
_entity.type
_entity.pdbx_description
1 polymer ?
#
loop_
_entity_poly.entity_id
_entity_poly.type
_entity_poly.pdbx_seq_one_letter_code
_entity_poly.pdbx_strand_id
1 'polypeptide(L)' 'MKYVLGRLRAATRRGRPPKVAIIGAGFGGLGAAVALRRAGIDDLVIIEADDGVGGTWRRNTYPG' A
#
# COMPACT_ATOMS: atom_id res chain seq x y z
N MET A 1 -15.62 -10.70 -7.55
CA MET A 1 -15.93 -9.34 -8.07
C MET A 1 -14.90 -8.27 -7.67
N LYS A 2 -14.45 -8.18 -6.42
CA LYS A 2 -13.51 -7.15 -5.91
C LYS A 2 -12.23 -6.92 -6.76
N TYR A 3 -11.62 -7.96 -7.30
CA TYR A 3 -10.39 -7.84 -8.11
C TYR A 3 -10.60 -7.41 -9.57
N VAL A 4 -11.81 -7.56 -10.11
CA VAL A 4 -12.10 -7.20 -11.52
C VAL A 4 -12.09 -5.68 -11.68
N LEU A 5 -12.68 -4.95 -10.72
CA LEU A 5 -12.68 -3.49 -10.72
C LEU A 5 -11.26 -2.91 -10.60
N GLY A 6 -10.41 -3.51 -9.76
CA GLY A 6 -9.00 -3.15 -9.66
C GLY A 6 -8.24 -3.34 -10.98
N ARG A 7 -8.52 -4.44 -11.70
CA ARG A 7 -7.91 -4.74 -13.00
C ARG A 7 -8.35 -3.74 -14.08
N LEU A 8 -9.62 -3.34 -14.11
CA LEU A 8 -10.13 -2.32 -15.03
C LEU A 8 -9.55 -0.93 -14.74
N ARG A 9 -9.40 -0.56 -13.47
CA ARG A 9 -8.73 0.70 -13.07
C ARG A 9 -7.24 0.71 -13.40
N ALA A 10 -6.56 -0.42 -13.23
CA ALA A 10 -5.15 -0.54 -13.62
C ALA A 10 -4.97 -0.43 -15.14
N ALA A 11 -5.84 -1.08 -15.93
CA ALA A 11 -5.79 -1.05 -17.39
C ALA A 11 -6.06 0.35 -17.99
N THR A 12 -6.75 1.23 -17.25
CA THR A 12 -7.10 2.59 -17.71
C THR A 12 -6.15 3.68 -17.19
N ARG A 13 -5.24 3.36 -16.25
CA ARG A 13 -4.22 4.32 -15.78
C ARG A 13 -3.22 4.61 -16.91
N ARG A 14 -3.38 5.76 -17.57
CA ARG A 14 -2.41 6.28 -18.56
C ARG A 14 -1.20 7.00 -17.91
N GLY A 15 -0.72 6.51 -16.78
CA GLY A 15 0.43 7.08 -16.06
C GLY A 15 1.61 6.11 -16.02
N ARG A 16 2.83 6.62 -15.94
CA ARG A 16 4.01 5.80 -15.65
C ARG A 16 3.76 5.06 -14.32
N PRO A 17 4.02 3.74 -14.23
CA PRO A 17 3.93 3.04 -12.95
C PRO A 17 4.94 3.63 -11.96
N PRO A 18 4.62 3.63 -10.65
CA PRO A 18 5.54 4.11 -9.64
C PRO A 18 6.83 3.29 -9.65
N LYS A 19 7.96 3.91 -9.29
CA LYS A 19 9.25 3.20 -9.17
C LYS A 19 9.22 2.09 -8.14
N VAL A 20 8.44 2.24 -7.06
CA VAL A 20 8.33 1.24 -5.99
C VAL A 20 6.87 1.00 -5.61
N ALA A 21 6.48 -0.27 -5.47
CA ALA A 21 5.19 -0.66 -4.91
C ALA A 21 5.41 -1.45 -3.61
N ILE A 22 4.74 -1.01 -2.55
CA ILE A 22 4.76 -1.65 -1.23
C ILE A 22 3.39 -2.27 -0.99
N ILE A 23 3.35 -3.56 -0.64
CA ILE A 23 2.11 -4.28 -0.34
C ILE A 23 1.97 -4.41 1.17
N GLY A 24 0.90 -3.83 1.72
CA GLY A 24 0.61 -3.74 3.14
C GLY A 24 0.98 -2.38 3.74
N ALA A 25 0.06 -1.80 4.51
CA ALA A 25 0.21 -0.54 5.24
C ALA A 25 0.24 -0.76 6.77
N GLY A 26 0.83 -1.88 7.21
CA GLY A 26 1.28 -2.06 8.60
C GLY A 26 2.63 -1.38 8.86
N PHE A 27 3.18 -1.55 10.07
CA PHE A 27 4.45 -0.91 10.44
C PHE A 27 5.62 -1.27 9.51
N GLY A 28 5.71 -2.51 9.03
CA GLY A 28 6.75 -2.88 8.07
C GLY A 28 6.67 -2.10 6.75
N GLY A 29 5.49 -1.99 6.17
CA GLY A 29 5.28 -1.26 4.92
C GLY A 29 5.46 0.25 5.06
N LEU A 30 4.95 0.83 6.15
CA LEU A 30 5.14 2.25 6.47
C LEU A 30 6.61 2.56 6.77
N GLY A 31 7.29 1.70 7.51
CA GLY A 31 8.73 1.82 7.79
C GLY A 31 9.57 1.75 6.52
N ALA A 32 9.26 0.83 5.61
CA ALA A 32 9.91 0.75 4.30
C ALA A 32 9.69 2.03 3.49
N ALA A 33 8.46 2.58 3.46
CA ALA A 33 8.16 3.83 2.78
C ALA A 33 8.95 5.02 3.35
N VAL A 34 9.05 5.13 4.68
CA VAL A 34 9.85 6.16 5.34
C VAL A 34 11.34 6.01 5.02
N ALA A 35 11.88 4.79 5.05
CA ALA A 35 13.27 4.52 4.72
C ALA A 35 13.60 4.89 3.26
N LEU A 36 12.73 4.53 2.32
CA LEU A 36 12.88 4.89 0.90
C LEU A 36 12.83 6.40 0.67
N ARG A 37 11.89 7.10 1.31
CA ARG A 37 11.83 8.57 1.25
C ARG A 37 13.09 9.22 1.81
N ARG A 38 13.61 8.72 2.93
CA ARG A 38 14.89 9.20 3.50
C ARG A 38 16.08 8.96 2.56
N ALA A 39 16.01 7.95 1.71
CA ALA A 39 17.00 7.67 0.67
C ALA A 39 16.75 8.45 -0.64
N GLY A 40 15.78 9.38 -0.68
CA GLY A 40 15.46 10.18 -1.86
C GLY A 40 14.57 9.48 -2.90
N ILE A 41 13.89 8.39 -2.51
CA ILE A 41 12.96 7.67 -3.37
C ILE A 41 11.53 8.00 -2.94
N ASP A 42 10.91 8.94 -3.66
CA ASP A 42 9.56 9.44 -3.34
C ASP A 42 8.45 8.92 -4.26
N ASP A 43 8.81 8.41 -5.45
CA ASP A 43 7.87 7.84 -6.44
C ASP A 43 7.50 6.40 -6.05
N LEU A 44 6.65 6.29 -5.04
CA LEU A 44 6.18 5.03 -4.49
C LEU A 44 4.68 4.99 -4.27
N VAL A 45 4.12 3.79 -4.25
CA VAL A 45 2.74 3.52 -3.85
C VAL A 45 2.69 2.48 -2.74
N ILE A 46 1.80 2.67 -1.77
CA ILE A 46 1.47 1.66 -0.75
C ILE A 46 0.06 1.16 -1.04
N ILE A 47 -0.12 -0.15 -1.08
CA ILE A 47 -1.40 -0.80 -1.37
C ILE A 47 -1.78 -1.63 -0.15
N GLU A 48 -2.92 -1.31 0.46
CA GLU A 48 -3.50 -2.05 1.59
C GLU A 48 -4.82 -2.69 1.16
N ALA A 49 -5.08 -3.90 1.65
CA ALA A 49 -6.31 -4.63 1.40
C ALA A 49 -7.45 -4.17 2.33
N ASP A 50 -7.10 -3.76 3.55
CA ASP A 50 -8.03 -3.18 4.51
C ASP A 50 -8.40 -1.73 4.15
N ASP A 51 -9.41 -1.19 4.82
CA ASP A 51 -9.96 0.16 4.61
C ASP A 51 -9.06 1.28 5.18
N GLY A 52 -7.86 0.94 5.63
CA GLY A 52 -6.82 1.89 5.95
C GLY A 52 -5.61 1.27 6.66
N VAL A 53 -4.76 2.14 7.19
CA VAL A 53 -3.45 1.78 7.75
C VAL A 53 -3.55 1.01 9.07
N GLY A 54 -2.51 0.24 9.39
CA GLY A 54 -2.28 -0.38 10.69
C GLY A 54 -1.89 -1.87 10.63
N GLY A 55 -2.23 -2.57 9.55
CA GLY A 55 -1.95 -4.01 9.41
C GLY A 55 -2.55 -4.81 10.56
N THR A 56 -1.74 -5.65 11.23
CA THR A 56 -2.16 -6.43 12.40
C THR A 56 -2.92 -5.59 13.44
N TRP A 57 -2.43 -4.39 13.76
CA TRP A 57 -3.03 -3.54 14.79
C TRP A 57 -4.40 -2.97 14.42
N ARG A 58 -4.69 -2.86 13.12
CA ARG A 58 -6.03 -2.48 12.63
C ARG A 58 -6.96 -3.68 12.62
N ARG A 59 -6.47 -4.83 12.15
CA ARG A 59 -7.29 -6.04 11.99
C ARG A 59 -7.68 -6.70 13.30
N ASN A 60 -6.88 -6.53 14.34
CA ASN A 60 -7.06 -7.24 15.59
C ASN A 60 -7.63 -6.30 16.66
N THR A 61 -8.90 -6.53 17.01
CA THR A 61 -9.62 -5.83 18.09
C THR A 61 -10.16 -6.81 19.14
N TYR A 62 -9.44 -7.92 19.36
CA TYR A 62 -9.83 -8.87 20.40
C TYR A 62 -9.54 -8.29 21.79
N PRO A 63 -10.32 -8.65 22.83
CA PRO A 63 -9.98 -8.33 24.22
C PRO A 63 -8.65 -9.00 24.57
N GLY A 64 -7.72 -8.23 25.16
CA GLY A 64 -6.32 -8.57 25.40
C GLY A 64 -6.03 -10.02 25.75
#